data_AF-A0A962L6I5-F1
#
_entry.id   AF-A0A962L6I5-F1
#
_cell.length_a   1.000
_cell.length_b   1.000
_cell.length_c   1.000
_cell.angle_alpha   90.00
_cell.angle_beta   90.00
_cell.angle_gamma   90.00
#
_symmetry.space_group_name_H-M   'P 1'
#
loop_
_entity.id
_entity.type
_entity.pdbx_description
1 polymer ?
#
loop_
_entity_poly.entity_id
_entity_poly.type
_entity_poly.pdbx_seq_one_letter_code
_entity_poly.pdbx_strand_id
1 'polypeptide(L)'
;QAWLIEAVKSIDSKRVDDALRFVNDKGVKFHYGDDFTEDATRGQLQAYCATLDFLEEFKADCIGWQYQLGLIRSLPPSDFAEGLLNSACRPESNGSTVVCATEADQGNVLPMEMLKRLLVEHGLHESVAFHDVRWGDEHDGRFIWLLLNSGSAGAYAFNHDPDTLEGVHSYRQPAAYFPIPGGTFAGESLPGKITWARCWMDGAGLVMDIGRGEVVKLPPKTRDAWWEGTTREWPFMAADLGMSRDDLMAHYQSNHVAVAYGDVFDDMVELSRRLGFRVRILARQ
;
A
#
# COMPACT_ATOMS: atom_id res chain seq x y z
N GLN A 1 15.37 -6.04 9.62
CA GLN A 1 16.16 -5.72 8.40
C GLN A 1 17.47 -6.49 8.30
N ALA A 2 18.41 -6.37 9.26
CA ALA A 2 19.70 -7.08 9.15
C ALA A 2 19.55 -8.60 9.00
N TRP A 3 18.62 -9.21 9.74
CA TRP A 3 18.30 -10.64 9.60
C TRP A 3 17.73 -11.01 8.23
N LEU A 4 17.03 -10.10 7.56
CA LEU A 4 16.46 -10.36 6.24
C LEU A 4 17.57 -10.63 5.20
N ILE A 5 18.67 -9.89 5.26
CA ILE A 5 19.83 -10.05 4.35
C ILE A 5 20.39 -11.48 4.43
N GLU A 6 20.38 -12.09 5.61
CA GLU A 6 20.83 -13.46 5.79
C GLU A 6 19.73 -14.46 5.45
N ALA A 7 18.52 -14.24 5.93
CA ALA A 7 17.39 -15.15 5.75
C ALA A 7 17.08 -15.42 4.27
N VAL A 8 17.17 -14.40 3.40
CA VAL A 8 16.92 -14.61 1.96
C VAL A 8 17.85 -15.65 1.32
N LYS A 9 19.06 -15.85 1.86
CA LYS A 9 20.03 -16.82 1.34
C LYS A 9 19.64 -18.27 1.64
N SER A 10 18.79 -18.47 2.65
CA SER A 10 18.32 -19.78 3.09
C SER A 10 16.97 -20.17 2.49
N ILE A 11 16.32 -19.27 1.74
CA ILE A 11 15.04 -19.57 1.08
C ILE A 11 15.26 -20.57 -0.06
N ASP A 12 14.50 -21.66 -0.03
CA ASP A 12 14.51 -22.67 -1.08
C ASP A 12 14.08 -22.07 -2.42
N SER A 13 14.94 -22.22 -3.43
CA SER A 13 14.67 -21.85 -4.82
C SER A 13 13.34 -22.37 -5.34
N LYS A 14 12.91 -23.58 -4.96
CA LYS A 14 11.63 -24.13 -5.41
C LYS A 14 10.45 -23.33 -4.87
N ARG A 15 10.50 -22.87 -3.61
CA ARG A 15 9.45 -22.02 -3.01
C ARG A 15 9.31 -20.71 -3.79
N VAL A 16 10.45 -20.13 -4.20
CA VAL A 16 10.49 -18.92 -5.03
C VAL A 16 9.92 -19.18 -6.43
N ASP A 17 10.27 -20.30 -7.06
CA ASP A 17 9.69 -20.72 -8.35
C ASP A 17 8.18 -20.88 -8.26
N ASP A 18 7.68 -21.50 -7.19
CA ASP A 18 6.26 -21.71 -6.95
C ASP A 18 5.53 -20.36 -6.76
N ALA A 19 6.12 -19.44 -6.01
CA ALA A 19 5.61 -18.08 -5.83
C ALA A 19 5.59 -17.28 -7.14
N LEU A 20 6.64 -17.39 -7.94
CA LEU A 20 6.72 -16.71 -9.25
C LEU A 20 5.68 -17.24 -10.24
N ARG A 21 5.50 -18.57 -10.31
CA ARG A 21 4.43 -19.15 -11.15
C ARG A 21 3.06 -18.69 -10.68
N PHE A 22 2.81 -18.69 -9.37
CA PHE A 22 1.55 -18.21 -8.81
C PHE A 22 1.23 -16.78 -9.26
N VAL A 23 2.17 -15.83 -9.13
CA VAL A 23 1.87 -14.42 -9.48
C VAL A 23 1.65 -14.21 -10.98
N ASN A 24 2.34 -15.00 -11.83
CA ASN A 24 2.09 -15.03 -13.27
C ASN A 24 0.70 -15.60 -13.59
N ASP A 25 0.35 -16.75 -12.99
CA ASP A 25 -0.94 -17.42 -13.21
C ASP A 25 -2.12 -16.58 -12.71
N LYS A 26 -1.90 -15.75 -11.69
CA LYS A 26 -2.89 -14.81 -11.14
C LYS A 26 -2.97 -13.48 -11.87
N GLY A 27 -2.20 -13.26 -12.93
CA GLY A 27 -2.40 -12.15 -13.86
C GLY A 27 -1.54 -10.91 -13.62
N VAL A 28 -0.45 -10.99 -12.83
CA VAL A 28 0.53 -9.90 -12.76
C VAL A 28 1.16 -9.68 -14.13
N LYS A 29 1.20 -8.42 -14.58
CA LYS A 29 1.90 -8.05 -15.80
C LYS A 29 3.28 -7.47 -15.47
N PHE A 30 4.32 -8.27 -15.71
CA PHE A 30 5.71 -7.82 -15.61
C PHE A 30 6.14 -7.07 -16.88
N HIS A 31 6.72 -5.88 -16.69
CA HIS A 31 7.32 -5.08 -17.76
C HIS A 31 8.85 -5.21 -17.69
N TYR A 32 9.34 -6.43 -17.93
CA TYR A 32 10.78 -6.71 -17.97
C TYR A 32 11.47 -5.94 -19.09
N GLY A 33 12.74 -5.62 -18.87
CA GLY A 33 13.59 -4.84 -19.77
C GLY A 33 15.02 -4.75 -19.22
N ASP A 34 15.84 -3.89 -19.82
CA ASP A 34 17.24 -3.59 -19.47
C ASP A 34 17.85 -4.42 -18.33
N ASP A 35 17.74 -3.94 -17.07
CA ASP A 35 18.25 -4.59 -15.87
C ASP A 35 17.15 -5.20 -14.99
N PHE A 36 15.88 -5.02 -15.33
CA PHE A 36 14.74 -5.60 -14.63
C PHE A 36 14.31 -6.89 -15.30
N THR A 37 14.76 -8.00 -14.72
CA THR A 37 14.57 -9.35 -15.24
C THR A 37 13.74 -10.20 -14.28
N GLU A 38 13.37 -11.41 -14.71
CA GLU A 38 12.76 -12.41 -13.84
C GLU A 38 13.61 -12.69 -12.59
N ASP A 39 14.95 -12.70 -12.71
CA ASP A 39 15.87 -12.87 -11.57
C ASP A 39 15.74 -11.74 -10.54
N ALA A 40 15.50 -10.50 -10.98
CA ALA A 40 15.23 -9.39 -10.07
C ALA A 40 13.93 -9.63 -9.29
N THR A 41 12.86 -10.10 -9.96
CA THR A 41 11.61 -10.50 -9.31
C THR A 41 11.81 -11.66 -8.34
N ARG A 42 12.61 -12.67 -8.71
CA ARG A 42 12.96 -13.80 -7.83
C ARG A 42 13.62 -13.31 -6.54
N GLY A 43 14.51 -12.33 -6.62
CA GLY A 43 15.11 -11.70 -5.44
C GLY A 43 14.09 -11.02 -4.53
N GLN A 44 13.07 -10.35 -5.09
CA GLN A 44 11.97 -9.78 -4.30
C GLN A 44 11.10 -10.86 -3.65
N LEU A 45 10.84 -11.95 -4.38
CA LEU A 45 10.08 -13.09 -3.87
C LEU A 45 10.83 -13.88 -2.79
N GLN A 46 12.17 -13.94 -2.84
CA GLN A 46 12.98 -14.46 -1.74
C GLN A 46 12.79 -13.63 -0.47
N ALA A 47 12.83 -12.29 -0.59
CA ALA A 47 12.57 -11.40 0.53
C ALA A 47 11.14 -11.54 1.05
N TYR A 48 10.15 -11.71 0.16
CA TYR A 48 8.76 -12.00 0.53
C TYR A 48 8.65 -13.29 1.36
N CYS A 49 9.20 -14.42 0.89
CA CYS A 49 9.15 -15.69 1.61
C CYS A 49 9.85 -15.61 2.98
N ALA A 50 11.03 -15.00 3.05
CA ALA A 50 11.72 -14.78 4.32
C ALA A 50 10.91 -13.91 5.29
N THR A 51 10.19 -12.92 4.78
CA THR A 51 9.29 -12.08 5.59
C THR A 51 8.08 -12.87 6.09
N LEU A 52 7.51 -13.79 5.30
CA LEU A 52 6.47 -14.71 5.78
C LEU A 52 6.98 -15.59 6.93
N ASP A 53 8.21 -16.10 6.83
CA ASP A 53 8.81 -16.91 7.89
C ASP A 53 8.96 -16.09 9.19
N PHE A 54 9.38 -14.82 9.08
CA PHE A 54 9.44 -13.92 10.25
C PHE A 54 8.06 -13.60 10.82
N LEU A 55 7.05 -13.40 9.99
CA LEU A 55 5.67 -13.19 10.44
C LEU A 55 5.19 -14.37 11.28
N GLU A 56 5.46 -15.60 10.82
CA GLU A 56 5.14 -16.81 11.57
C GLU A 56 5.98 -16.96 12.84
N GLU A 57 7.28 -16.70 12.78
CA GLU A 57 8.20 -16.83 13.93
C GLU A 57 7.83 -15.85 15.04
N PHE A 58 7.63 -14.58 14.72
CA PHE A 58 7.31 -13.53 15.68
C PHE A 58 5.83 -13.43 16.03
N LYS A 59 4.96 -14.21 15.37
CA LYS A 59 3.50 -14.16 15.55
C LYS A 59 2.95 -12.74 15.37
N ALA A 60 3.44 -12.06 14.33
CA ALA A 60 3.08 -10.67 14.05
C ALA A 60 1.82 -10.58 13.18
N ASP A 61 0.84 -9.77 13.60
CA ASP A 61 -0.38 -9.51 12.82
C ASP A 61 -0.12 -8.59 11.61
N CYS A 62 0.81 -7.66 11.75
CA CYS A 62 1.17 -6.65 10.76
C CYS A 62 2.66 -6.31 10.85
N ILE A 63 3.21 -5.72 9.78
CA ILE A 63 4.62 -5.35 9.71
C ILE A 63 4.82 -3.96 9.13
N GLY A 64 5.93 -3.34 9.53
CA GLY A 64 6.49 -2.17 8.86
C GLY A 64 7.78 -2.56 8.14
N TRP A 65 7.83 -2.37 6.82
CA TRP A 65 9.01 -2.68 6.02
C TRP A 65 9.80 -1.40 5.71
N GLN A 66 10.80 -1.09 6.53
CA GLN A 66 11.54 0.17 6.39
C GLN A 66 12.20 0.34 5.01
N TYR A 67 12.79 -0.74 4.48
CA TYR A 67 13.64 -0.81 3.29
C TYR A 67 14.67 0.33 3.12
N GLN A 68 14.23 1.53 2.75
CA GLN A 68 15.06 2.71 2.60
C GLN A 68 15.58 3.27 3.95
N LEU A 69 16.76 3.86 4.02
CA LEU A 69 17.89 3.73 3.08
C LEU A 69 18.75 2.48 3.37
N GLY A 70 18.46 1.74 4.44
CA GLY A 70 19.32 0.67 4.97
C GLY A 70 19.55 -0.49 4.02
N LEU A 71 18.56 -0.87 3.20
CA LEU A 71 18.61 -2.06 2.33
C LEU A 71 18.83 -1.75 0.84
N ILE A 72 18.85 -0.48 0.44
CA ILE A 72 18.84 -0.07 -0.98
C ILE A 72 20.04 -0.59 -1.79
N ARG A 73 21.17 -0.89 -1.11
CA ARG A 73 22.39 -1.45 -1.71
C ARG A 73 22.62 -2.92 -1.37
N SER A 74 21.66 -3.56 -0.70
CA SER A 74 21.80 -4.93 -0.20
C SER A 74 20.75 -5.87 -0.77
N LEU A 75 19.54 -5.40 -1.02
CA LEU A 75 18.43 -6.21 -1.52
C LEU A 75 17.63 -5.45 -2.59
N PRO A 76 16.97 -6.17 -3.52
CA PRO A 76 15.98 -5.58 -4.40
C PRO A 76 14.90 -4.82 -3.63
N PRO A 77 14.28 -3.78 -4.23
CA PRO A 77 13.16 -3.04 -3.66
C PRO A 77 12.07 -3.95 -3.07
N SER A 78 11.54 -3.60 -1.90
CA SER A 78 10.52 -4.40 -1.20
C SER A 78 9.13 -4.30 -1.83
N ASP A 79 8.93 -3.37 -2.76
CA ASP A 79 7.63 -2.94 -3.28
C ASP A 79 6.73 -4.08 -3.76
N PHE A 80 7.30 -4.99 -4.56
CA PHE A 80 6.55 -6.16 -5.04
C PHE A 80 6.09 -7.05 -3.88
N ALA A 81 6.96 -7.27 -2.88
CA ALA A 81 6.62 -8.04 -1.70
C ALA A 81 5.59 -7.32 -0.80
N GLU A 82 5.71 -6.00 -0.62
CA GLU A 82 4.75 -5.20 0.15
C GLU A 82 3.35 -5.21 -0.48
N GLY A 83 3.26 -5.08 -1.80
CA GLY A 83 2.00 -5.17 -2.54
C GLY A 83 1.36 -6.56 -2.43
N LEU A 84 2.17 -7.63 -2.49
CA LEU A 84 1.69 -8.99 -2.24
C LEU A 84 1.16 -9.16 -0.82
N LEU A 85 1.89 -8.71 0.21
CA LEU A 85 1.43 -8.83 1.61
C LEU A 85 0.10 -8.11 1.83
N ASN A 86 -0.07 -6.91 1.27
CA ASN A 86 -1.34 -6.16 1.32
C ASN A 86 -2.44 -6.72 0.40
N SER A 87 -2.22 -7.87 -0.25
CA SER A 87 -3.19 -8.56 -1.09
C SER A 87 -3.63 -9.89 -0.47
N ALA A 88 -4.93 -10.17 -0.49
CA ALA A 88 -5.47 -11.47 -0.10
C ALA A 88 -5.06 -12.55 -1.10
N CYS A 89 -5.08 -12.25 -2.41
CA CYS A 89 -4.46 -13.07 -3.45
C CYS A 89 -2.93 -12.91 -3.43
N ARG A 90 -2.23 -13.87 -2.82
CA ARG A 90 -0.75 -13.93 -2.84
C ARG A 90 -0.28 -15.38 -2.66
N PRO A 91 0.99 -15.70 -3.00
CA PRO A 91 1.57 -17.01 -2.69
C PRO A 91 1.49 -17.32 -1.19
N GLU A 92 1.16 -18.56 -0.82
CA GLU A 92 1.07 -19.01 0.59
C GLU A 92 0.02 -18.23 1.42
N SER A 93 -0.98 -17.65 0.76
CA SER A 93 -2.09 -16.97 1.41
C SER A 93 -3.04 -17.94 2.11
N ASN A 94 -3.58 -17.50 3.24
CA ASN A 94 -4.72 -18.11 3.93
C ASN A 94 -6.07 -17.44 3.57
N GLY A 95 -6.09 -16.62 2.52
CA GLY A 95 -7.26 -15.82 2.12
C GLY A 95 -7.36 -14.48 2.84
N SER A 96 -6.39 -14.13 3.70
CA SER A 96 -6.35 -12.85 4.41
C SER A 96 -5.07 -12.07 4.14
N THR A 97 -5.12 -10.74 4.00
CA THR A 97 -3.99 -9.80 3.88
C THR A 97 -3.07 -9.87 5.10
N VAL A 98 -1.81 -9.48 4.92
CA VAL A 98 -0.92 -9.09 6.01
C VAL A 98 -0.65 -7.61 5.85
N VAL A 99 -1.14 -6.79 6.79
CA VAL A 99 -0.92 -5.34 6.72
C VAL A 99 0.58 -5.07 6.74
N CYS A 100 1.06 -4.45 5.66
CA CYS A 100 2.45 -4.11 5.48
C CYS A 100 2.57 -2.61 5.19
N ALA A 101 3.12 -1.85 6.14
CA ALA A 101 3.38 -0.43 5.96
C ALA A 101 4.76 -0.20 5.34
N THR A 102 4.78 0.43 4.17
CA THR A 102 6.00 0.93 3.52
C THR A 102 6.76 1.87 4.48
N GLU A 103 8.09 1.88 4.39
CA GLU A 103 8.99 2.72 5.19
C GLU A 103 8.92 2.49 6.71
N ALA A 104 8.34 1.36 7.13
CA ALA A 104 8.06 1.05 8.53
C ALA A 104 7.27 2.14 9.27
N ASP A 105 6.37 2.80 8.55
CA ASP A 105 5.56 3.87 9.12
C ASP A 105 4.50 3.32 10.09
N GLN A 106 4.79 3.43 11.38
CA GLN A 106 3.89 3.04 12.46
C GLN A 106 2.61 3.89 12.51
N GLY A 107 2.67 5.13 12.03
CA GLY A 107 1.51 6.02 11.90
C GLY A 107 0.52 5.55 10.83
N ASN A 108 0.95 4.69 9.91
CA ASN A 108 0.08 4.07 8.92
C ASN A 108 -0.27 2.61 9.25
N VAL A 109 0.67 1.82 9.78
CA VAL A 109 0.42 0.39 10.05
C VAL A 109 -0.74 0.17 11.03
N LEU A 110 -0.83 1.02 12.07
CA LEU A 110 -1.88 0.93 13.08
C LEU A 110 -3.27 1.21 12.50
N PRO A 111 -3.54 2.36 11.85
CA PRO A 111 -4.84 2.57 11.23
C PRO A 111 -5.15 1.55 10.12
N MET A 112 -4.14 1.07 9.38
CA MET A 112 -4.37 0.01 8.39
C MET A 112 -4.90 -1.28 9.04
N GLU A 113 -4.27 -1.75 10.11
CA GLU A 113 -4.70 -2.96 10.82
C GLU A 113 -6.06 -2.78 11.52
N MET A 114 -6.33 -1.60 12.07
CA MET A 114 -7.64 -1.28 12.65
C MET A 114 -8.74 -1.27 11.59
N LEU A 115 -8.52 -0.60 10.46
CA LEU A 115 -9.46 -0.57 9.34
C LEU A 115 -9.71 -1.97 8.79
N LYS A 116 -8.65 -2.77 8.58
CA LYS A 116 -8.75 -4.17 8.15
C LYS A 116 -9.76 -4.94 9.02
N ARG A 117 -9.59 -4.89 10.35
CA ARG A 117 -10.45 -5.61 11.30
C ARG A 117 -11.90 -5.13 11.27
N LEU A 118 -12.12 -3.82 11.14
CA LEU A 118 -13.45 -3.25 11.01
C LEU A 118 -14.13 -3.68 9.71
N LEU A 119 -13.40 -3.69 8.59
CA LEU A 119 -13.94 -4.17 7.31
C LEU A 119 -14.44 -5.61 7.41
N VAL A 120 -13.64 -6.50 8.03
CA VAL A 120 -14.03 -7.90 8.24
C VAL A 120 -15.30 -8.03 9.08
N GLU A 121 -15.41 -7.26 10.17
CA GLU A 121 -16.61 -7.27 11.02
C GLU A 121 -17.86 -6.82 10.26
N HIS A 122 -17.70 -5.92 9.29
CA HIS A 122 -18.78 -5.45 8.41
C HIS A 122 -19.04 -6.34 7.19
N GLY A 123 -18.34 -7.47 7.05
CA GLY A 123 -18.44 -8.33 5.87
C GLY A 123 -17.95 -7.67 4.58
N LEU A 124 -17.09 -6.65 4.70
CA LEU A 124 -16.41 -5.99 3.59
C LEU A 124 -15.05 -6.65 3.34
N HIS A 125 -14.50 -6.47 2.14
CA HIS A 125 -13.16 -6.95 1.85
C HIS A 125 -12.12 -6.16 2.65
N GLU A 126 -11.16 -6.87 3.24
CA GLU A 126 -10.28 -6.35 4.29
C GLU A 126 -9.05 -5.58 3.79
N SER A 127 -8.98 -5.28 2.49
CA SER A 127 -7.85 -4.57 1.91
C SER A 127 -7.82 -3.11 2.37
N VAL A 128 -6.63 -2.67 2.80
CA VAL A 128 -6.34 -1.28 3.11
C VAL A 128 -5.11 -0.87 2.34
N ALA A 129 -5.23 0.16 1.51
CA ALA A 129 -4.15 0.70 0.71
C ALA A 129 -3.32 1.70 1.52
N PHE A 130 -2.00 1.61 1.37
CA PHE A 130 -1.03 2.59 1.85
C PHE A 130 -0.72 3.54 0.70
N HIS A 131 -0.80 4.86 0.91
CA HIS A 131 -0.40 5.84 -0.10
C HIS A 131 0.31 7.06 0.51
N ASP A 132 1.20 7.67 -0.27
CA ASP A 132 1.52 9.09 -0.11
C ASP A 132 0.35 9.96 -0.58
N VAL A 133 0.04 11.01 0.16
CA VAL A 133 -0.71 12.18 -0.30
C VAL A 133 0.26 13.06 -1.09
N ARG A 134 0.31 12.88 -2.41
CA ARG A 134 1.43 13.36 -3.23
C ARG A 134 1.28 14.80 -3.72
N TRP A 135 0.22 15.05 -4.48
CA TRP A 135 -0.20 16.36 -4.99
C TRP A 135 -1.64 16.26 -5.47
N GLY A 136 -2.23 17.33 -5.97
CA GLY A 136 -3.58 17.31 -6.54
C GLY A 136 -3.87 18.55 -7.38
N ASP A 137 -5.02 18.55 -8.06
CA ASP A 137 -5.50 19.68 -8.84
C ASP A 137 -7.03 19.70 -8.89
N GLU A 138 -7.59 20.82 -9.36
CA GLU A 138 -9.04 20.95 -9.55
C GLU A 138 -9.53 20.09 -10.72
N HIS A 139 -10.56 19.30 -10.44
CA HIS A 139 -11.28 18.51 -11.43
C HIS A 139 -12.78 18.55 -11.13
N ASP A 140 -13.58 18.97 -12.11
CA ASP A 140 -15.04 19.09 -11.98
C ASP A 140 -15.51 19.84 -10.72
N GLY A 141 -14.81 20.93 -10.37
CA GLY A 141 -15.15 21.79 -9.24
C GLY A 141 -14.76 21.24 -7.86
N ARG A 142 -13.96 20.17 -7.82
CA ARG A 142 -13.41 19.56 -6.60
C ARG A 142 -11.90 19.49 -6.66
N PHE A 143 -11.24 19.54 -5.52
CA PHE A 143 -9.79 19.31 -5.47
C PHE A 143 -9.51 17.82 -5.29
N ILE A 144 -8.94 17.20 -6.32
CA ILE A 144 -8.67 15.75 -6.32
C ILE A 144 -7.19 15.52 -6.04
N TRP A 145 -6.91 14.70 -5.03
CA TRP A 145 -5.57 14.28 -4.65
C TRP A 145 -5.13 13.07 -5.48
N LEU A 146 -3.91 13.13 -5.99
CA LEU A 146 -3.17 11.96 -6.41
C LEU A 146 -2.53 11.30 -5.19
N LEU A 147 -3.10 10.18 -4.78
CA LEU A 147 -2.54 9.27 -3.80
C LEU A 147 -1.66 8.25 -4.52
N LEU A 148 -0.38 8.21 -4.18
CA LEU A 148 0.62 7.53 -5.00
C LEU A 148 1.80 7.08 -4.14
N ASN A 149 1.68 5.90 -3.53
CA ASN A 149 2.76 5.32 -2.73
C ASN A 149 4.05 5.16 -3.53
N SER A 150 5.19 5.09 -2.86
CA SER A 150 6.52 4.97 -3.45
C SER A 150 6.84 3.62 -4.12
N GLY A 151 5.80 2.88 -4.53
CA GLY A 151 5.90 1.77 -5.48
C GLY A 151 5.00 0.57 -5.20
N SER A 152 4.30 0.51 -4.06
CA SER A 152 3.45 -0.63 -3.70
C SER A 152 2.02 -0.22 -3.28
N ALA A 153 1.03 -1.01 -3.67
CA ALA A 153 -0.32 -1.01 -3.09
C ALA A 153 -0.97 -2.39 -3.28
N GLY A 154 -1.99 -2.73 -2.51
CA GLY A 154 -2.67 -4.04 -2.63
C GLY A 154 -3.49 -4.16 -3.93
N ALA A 155 -3.54 -5.37 -4.50
CA ALA A 155 -4.18 -5.62 -5.80
C ALA A 155 -5.68 -5.32 -5.83
N TYR A 156 -6.36 -5.51 -4.70
CA TYR A 156 -7.81 -5.31 -4.60
C TYR A 156 -8.24 -3.90 -5.03
N ALA A 157 -7.41 -2.88 -4.78
CA ALA A 157 -7.71 -1.52 -5.23
C ALA A 157 -7.83 -1.41 -6.77
N PHE A 158 -7.18 -2.28 -7.53
CA PHE A 158 -7.12 -2.21 -8.99
C PHE A 158 -8.19 -3.04 -9.70
N ASN A 159 -8.82 -3.99 -8.99
CA ASN A 159 -9.72 -4.97 -9.59
C ASN A 159 -11.02 -5.24 -8.81
N HIS A 160 -11.09 -4.89 -7.51
CA HIS A 160 -12.17 -5.29 -6.59
C HIS A 160 -12.49 -6.80 -6.59
N ASP A 161 -11.49 -7.63 -6.90
CA ASP A 161 -11.58 -9.08 -6.94
C ASP A 161 -10.48 -9.67 -6.05
N PRO A 162 -10.83 -10.32 -4.93
CA PRO A 162 -9.88 -10.83 -3.95
C PRO A 162 -9.11 -12.06 -4.42
N ASP A 163 -9.52 -12.70 -5.53
CA ASP A 163 -8.99 -13.98 -5.99
C ASP A 163 -7.93 -13.84 -7.10
N THR A 164 -7.67 -12.61 -7.54
CA THR A 164 -6.79 -12.31 -8.69
C THR A 164 -5.76 -11.20 -8.41
N LEU A 165 -4.71 -11.19 -9.23
CA LEU A 165 -3.71 -10.13 -9.31
C LEU A 165 -3.82 -9.36 -10.65
N GLU A 166 -4.90 -9.57 -11.41
CA GLU A 166 -5.21 -8.77 -12.60
C GLU A 166 -5.26 -7.27 -12.26
N GLY A 167 -4.78 -6.45 -13.19
CA GLY A 167 -4.62 -4.99 -13.00
C GLY A 167 -3.30 -4.60 -12.34
N VAL A 168 -2.56 -5.55 -11.74
CA VAL A 168 -1.22 -5.32 -11.21
C VAL A 168 -0.20 -5.30 -12.34
N HIS A 169 0.61 -4.26 -12.35
CA HIS A 169 1.76 -4.07 -13.20
C HIS A 169 3.02 -3.94 -12.36
N SER A 170 4.07 -4.64 -12.78
CA SER A 170 5.39 -4.52 -12.18
C SER A 170 6.34 -3.87 -13.16
N TYR A 171 6.75 -2.64 -12.83
CA TYR A 171 7.74 -1.87 -13.58
C TYR A 171 9.03 -1.79 -12.79
N ARG A 172 10.15 -1.61 -13.49
CA ARG A 172 11.42 -1.34 -12.83
C ARG A 172 11.32 -0.07 -11.97
N GLN A 173 11.56 -0.17 -10.66
CA GLN A 173 11.69 1.00 -9.77
C GLN A 173 12.70 2.01 -10.35
N PRO A 174 12.47 3.35 -10.26
CA PRO A 174 13.40 4.30 -10.85
C PRO A 174 14.81 4.18 -10.26
N ALA A 175 15.78 3.95 -11.14
CA ALA A 175 17.16 3.64 -10.77
C ALA A 175 17.86 4.76 -9.98
N ALA A 176 17.37 6.00 -10.08
CA ALA A 176 17.88 7.13 -9.32
C ALA A 176 17.67 6.97 -7.81
N TYR A 177 16.60 6.29 -7.39
CA TYR A 177 16.29 6.01 -5.98
C TYR A 177 16.72 4.59 -5.57
N PHE A 178 16.58 3.63 -6.47
CA PHE A 178 16.79 2.21 -6.20
C PHE A 178 17.89 1.64 -7.12
N PRO A 179 19.15 1.56 -6.67
CA PRO A 179 20.26 1.14 -7.53
C PRO A 179 20.21 -0.35 -7.88
N ILE A 180 19.65 -1.20 -7.03
CA ILE A 180 19.41 -2.61 -7.34
C ILE A 180 18.08 -2.73 -8.09
N PRO A 181 18.02 -3.47 -9.21
CA PRO A 181 16.78 -3.64 -9.94
C PRO A 181 15.75 -4.42 -9.15
N GLY A 182 14.49 -4.02 -9.30
CA GLY A 182 13.32 -4.69 -8.76
C GLY A 182 12.05 -3.98 -9.22
N GLY A 183 10.96 -4.73 -9.16
CA GLY A 183 9.66 -4.35 -9.67
C GLY A 183 8.81 -3.61 -8.65
N THR A 184 8.00 -2.68 -9.11
CA THR A 184 6.88 -2.09 -8.35
C THR A 184 5.69 -3.05 -8.29
N PHE A 185 4.69 -2.70 -7.48
CA PHE A 185 3.37 -3.32 -7.46
C PHE A 185 2.33 -2.22 -7.66
N ALA A 186 2.09 -1.89 -8.93
CA ALA A 186 1.37 -0.70 -9.33
C ALA A 186 0.13 -1.02 -10.17
N GLY A 187 -0.90 -0.20 -10.05
CA GLY A 187 -2.13 -0.29 -10.83
C GLY A 187 -2.92 1.00 -10.69
N GLU A 188 -4.01 1.11 -11.46
CA GLU A 188 -4.95 2.22 -11.33
C GLU A 188 -6.05 1.80 -10.36
N SER A 189 -6.22 2.52 -9.26
CA SER A 189 -7.28 2.24 -8.30
C SER A 189 -8.66 2.53 -8.90
N LEU A 190 -9.60 1.63 -8.66
CA LEU A 190 -10.97 1.72 -9.13
C LEU A 190 -11.80 2.69 -8.27
N PRO A 191 -12.83 3.34 -8.84
CA PRO A 191 -13.65 4.28 -8.11
C PRO A 191 -14.46 3.58 -7.01
N GLY A 192 -14.67 4.28 -5.89
CA GLY A 192 -15.41 3.74 -4.76
C GLY A 192 -15.36 4.64 -3.54
N LYS A 193 -16.36 4.49 -2.66
CA LYS A 193 -16.37 5.19 -1.36
C LYS A 193 -15.27 4.63 -0.47
N ILE A 194 -14.61 5.50 0.27
CA ILE A 194 -13.53 5.13 1.17
C ILE A 194 -13.70 5.72 2.57
N THR A 195 -13.18 4.99 3.54
CA THR A 195 -12.80 5.51 4.86
C THR A 195 -11.29 5.58 4.89
N TRP A 196 -10.74 6.74 5.26
CA TRP A 196 -9.30 6.91 5.38
C TRP A 196 -8.94 7.33 6.80
N ALA A 197 -7.73 6.97 7.23
CA ALA A 197 -7.23 7.29 8.56
C ALA A 197 -5.72 7.51 8.58
N ARG A 198 -5.27 8.26 9.59
CA ARG A 198 -3.85 8.49 9.86
C ARG A 198 -3.60 8.64 11.36
N CYS A 199 -2.67 7.86 11.88
CA CYS A 199 -2.15 8.03 13.23
C CYS A 199 -0.88 8.89 13.22
N TRP A 200 -0.77 9.78 14.19
CA TRP A 200 0.42 10.57 14.46
C TRP A 200 0.49 10.93 15.95
N MET A 201 1.57 11.59 16.38
CA MET A 201 1.76 11.96 17.79
C MET A 201 2.13 13.43 17.92
N ASP A 202 1.52 14.11 18.88
CA ASP A 202 1.99 15.42 19.36
C ASP A 202 2.45 15.37 20.81
N GLY A 203 2.81 16.52 21.37
CA GLY A 203 3.24 16.63 22.76
C GLY A 203 2.21 16.18 23.80
N ALA A 204 0.95 15.96 23.41
CA ALA A 204 -0.12 15.45 24.29
C ALA A 204 -0.40 13.95 24.10
N GLY A 205 0.18 13.29 23.09
CA GLY A 205 0.06 11.85 22.86
C GLY A 205 -0.43 11.50 21.46
N LEU A 206 -1.02 10.30 21.33
CA LEU A 206 -1.48 9.75 20.06
C LEU A 206 -2.75 10.44 19.55
N VAL A 207 -2.75 10.75 18.25
CA VAL A 207 -3.86 11.36 17.53
C VAL A 207 -4.24 10.48 16.36
N MET A 208 -5.54 10.30 16.15
CA MET A 208 -6.08 9.63 14.97
C MET A 208 -6.89 10.64 14.15
N ASP A 209 -6.41 10.95 12.95
CA ASP A 209 -7.18 11.65 11.94
C ASP A 209 -8.02 10.65 11.17
N ILE A 210 -9.30 10.95 10.97
CA ILE A 210 -10.24 10.07 10.28
C ILE A 210 -11.10 10.91 9.34
N GLY A 211 -11.36 10.38 8.15
CA GLY A 211 -12.33 10.96 7.23
C GLY A 211 -12.99 9.96 6.30
N ARG A 212 -14.10 10.43 5.70
CA ARG A 212 -14.71 9.83 4.52
C ARG A 212 -14.14 10.46 3.25
N GLY A 213 -14.22 9.74 2.15
CA GLY A 213 -13.85 10.22 0.83
C GLY A 213 -14.32 9.29 -0.27
N GLU A 214 -13.84 9.53 -1.48
CA GLU A 214 -14.04 8.62 -2.60
C GLU A 214 -12.86 8.60 -3.56
N VAL A 215 -12.56 7.42 -4.10
CA VAL A 215 -11.72 7.26 -5.27
C VAL A 215 -12.56 7.63 -6.49
N VAL A 216 -12.05 8.52 -7.34
CA VAL A 216 -12.73 9.02 -8.53
C VAL A 216 -12.07 8.51 -9.80
N LYS A 217 -12.87 8.33 -10.86
CA LYS A 217 -12.35 7.99 -12.18
C LYS A 217 -12.04 9.26 -12.97
N LEU A 218 -10.76 9.48 -13.27
CA LEU A 218 -10.36 10.56 -14.17
C LEU A 218 -10.45 10.13 -15.64
N PRO A 219 -10.72 11.07 -16.57
CA PRO A 219 -10.59 10.81 -18.01
C PRO A 219 -9.17 10.32 -18.34
N PRO A 220 -8.99 9.33 -19.25
CA PRO A 220 -7.69 8.74 -19.53
C PRO A 220 -6.57 9.75 -19.81
N LYS A 221 -6.87 10.80 -20.59
CA LYS A 221 -5.90 11.86 -20.89
C LYS A 221 -5.41 12.60 -19.64
N THR A 222 -6.32 12.91 -18.72
CA THR A 222 -5.99 13.59 -17.45
C THR A 222 -5.25 12.64 -16.53
N ARG A 223 -5.75 11.40 -16.37
CA ARG A 223 -5.10 10.34 -15.60
C ARG A 223 -3.65 10.14 -16.05
N ASP A 224 -3.43 9.94 -17.35
CA ASP A 224 -2.10 9.65 -17.89
C ASP A 224 -1.15 10.84 -17.69
N ALA A 225 -1.63 12.06 -17.95
CA ALA A 225 -0.84 13.27 -17.68
C ALA A 225 -0.46 13.42 -16.20
N TRP A 226 -1.38 13.12 -15.27
CA TRP A 226 -1.11 13.20 -13.83
C TRP A 226 -0.12 12.11 -13.37
N TRP A 227 -0.30 10.89 -13.88
CA TRP A 227 0.54 9.75 -13.54
C TRP A 227 1.97 9.93 -14.05
N GLU A 228 2.12 10.36 -15.30
CA GLU A 228 3.42 10.70 -15.92
C GLU A 228 4.07 11.93 -15.28
N GLY A 229 3.28 12.87 -14.75
CA GLY A 229 3.76 14.05 -14.05
C GLY A 229 4.43 13.78 -12.70
N THR A 230 4.39 12.53 -12.21
CA THR A 230 5.06 12.11 -10.97
C THR A 230 6.01 10.94 -11.24
N THR A 231 5.54 9.71 -11.06
CA THR A 231 6.30 8.48 -11.27
C THR A 231 5.33 7.45 -11.84
N ARG A 232 5.47 7.15 -13.14
CA ARG A 232 4.53 6.28 -13.87
C ARG A 232 4.54 4.84 -13.36
N GLU A 233 5.65 4.43 -12.77
CA GLU A 233 5.92 3.10 -12.27
C GLU A 233 5.20 2.81 -10.93
N TRP A 234 4.67 3.83 -10.26
CA TRP A 234 4.05 3.74 -8.93
C TRP A 234 2.51 3.65 -9.02
N PRO A 235 1.80 3.10 -8.01
CA PRO A 235 0.34 2.94 -8.04
C PRO A 235 -0.42 4.26 -8.04
N PHE A 236 -1.52 4.34 -8.80
CA PHE A 236 -2.28 5.58 -8.98
C PHE A 236 -3.66 5.48 -8.35
N MET A 237 -3.97 6.41 -7.43
CA MET A 237 -5.30 6.59 -6.89
C MET A 237 -5.66 8.07 -6.90
N ALA A 238 -6.64 8.46 -7.73
CA ALA A 238 -7.21 9.80 -7.68
C ALA A 238 -8.35 9.81 -6.66
N ALA A 239 -8.24 10.61 -5.60
CA ALA A 239 -9.19 10.61 -4.50
C ALA A 239 -9.61 12.01 -4.06
N ASP A 240 -10.90 12.16 -3.78
CA ASP A 240 -11.43 13.24 -2.96
C ASP A 240 -11.40 12.77 -1.50
N LEU A 241 -10.66 13.49 -0.65
CA LEU A 241 -10.53 13.16 0.78
C LEU A 241 -11.60 13.83 1.65
N GLY A 242 -12.63 14.42 1.03
CA GLY A 242 -13.79 15.01 1.69
C GLY A 242 -13.48 16.31 2.45
N MET A 243 -12.37 16.96 2.12
CA MET A 243 -11.94 18.25 2.68
C MET A 243 -11.29 19.13 1.62
N SER A 244 -11.22 20.43 1.90
CA SER A 244 -10.56 21.37 0.98
C SER A 244 -9.05 21.14 0.91
N ARG A 245 -8.42 21.57 -0.19
CA ARG A 245 -6.96 21.57 -0.32
C ARG A 245 -6.28 22.26 0.86
N ASP A 246 -6.79 23.42 1.22
CA ASP A 246 -6.18 24.29 2.22
C ASP A 246 -6.30 23.68 3.62
N ASP A 247 -7.44 23.05 3.94
CA ASP A 247 -7.60 22.32 5.20
C ASP A 247 -6.65 21.13 5.30
N LEU A 248 -6.50 20.35 4.23
CA LEU A 248 -5.56 19.23 4.22
C LEU A 248 -4.12 19.72 4.43
N MET A 249 -3.68 20.70 3.63
CA MET A 249 -2.31 21.22 3.68
C MET A 249 -1.99 21.91 5.01
N ALA A 250 -2.99 22.50 5.69
CA ALA A 250 -2.79 23.16 6.98
C ALA A 250 -2.81 22.19 8.16
N HIS A 251 -3.56 21.08 8.08
CA HIS A 251 -3.89 20.27 9.25
C HIS A 251 -3.42 18.82 9.20
N TYR A 252 -3.16 18.27 8.02
CA TYR A 252 -2.70 16.89 7.87
C TYR A 252 -1.22 16.78 8.26
N GLN A 253 -0.93 15.97 9.29
CA GLN A 253 0.40 15.94 9.95
C GLN A 253 1.31 14.81 9.42
N SER A 254 1.17 14.46 8.14
CA SER A 254 1.89 13.34 7.52
C SER A 254 1.92 13.45 6.00
N ASN A 255 2.84 12.74 5.35
CA ASN A 255 2.77 12.45 3.91
C ASN A 255 1.93 11.19 3.63
N HIS A 256 1.91 10.18 4.50
CA HIS A 256 1.19 8.92 4.25
C HIS A 256 -0.27 8.94 4.74
N VAL A 257 -1.12 8.12 4.12
CA VAL A 257 -2.53 7.86 4.46
C VAL A 257 -2.86 6.37 4.34
N ALA A 258 -3.74 5.85 5.21
CA ALA A 258 -4.35 4.53 5.10
C ALA A 258 -5.75 4.67 4.51
N VAL A 259 -6.06 3.92 3.45
CA VAL A 259 -7.31 4.05 2.68
C VAL A 259 -8.01 2.69 2.57
N ALA A 260 -9.24 2.61 3.07
CA ALA A 260 -10.08 1.41 3.02
C ALA A 260 -11.30 1.65 2.13
N TYR A 261 -11.63 0.69 1.25
CA TYR A 261 -12.87 0.71 0.49
C TYR A 261 -14.06 0.33 1.37
N GLY A 262 -15.08 1.19 1.40
CA GLY A 262 -16.25 1.05 2.28
C GLY A 262 -16.36 2.14 3.34
N ASP A 263 -17.51 2.19 4.01
CA ASP A 263 -17.79 3.15 5.08
C ASP A 263 -17.80 2.43 6.43
N VAL A 264 -16.67 2.52 7.14
CA VAL A 264 -16.49 2.06 8.53
C VAL A 264 -16.12 3.23 9.44
N PHE A 265 -16.42 4.47 9.00
CA PHE A 265 -15.96 5.70 9.64
C PHE A 265 -16.39 5.80 11.10
N ASP A 266 -17.67 5.56 11.40
CA ASP A 266 -18.20 5.75 12.75
C ASP A 266 -17.59 4.74 13.74
N ASP A 267 -17.37 3.50 13.30
CA ASP A 267 -16.70 2.48 14.11
C ASP A 267 -15.19 2.73 14.23
N MET A 268 -14.55 3.26 13.20
CA MET A 268 -13.15 3.68 13.29
C MET A 268 -12.97 4.81 14.31
N VAL A 269 -13.91 5.76 14.36
CA VAL A 269 -13.94 6.84 15.37
C VAL A 269 -14.11 6.26 16.77
N GLU A 270 -15.08 5.36 16.97
CA GLU A 270 -15.38 4.78 18.28
C GLU A 270 -14.24 3.87 18.77
N LEU A 271 -13.73 2.99 17.90
CA LEU A 271 -12.60 2.12 18.20
C LEU A 271 -11.36 2.94 18.59
N SER A 272 -11.04 3.99 17.83
CA SER A 272 -9.91 4.87 18.13
C SER A 272 -10.04 5.53 19.49
N ARG A 273 -11.23 6.03 19.85
CA ARG A 273 -11.47 6.60 21.19
C ARG A 273 -11.30 5.57 22.30
N ARG A 274 -11.80 4.35 22.11
CA ARG A 274 -11.67 3.25 23.08
C ARG A 274 -10.22 2.82 23.29
N LEU A 275 -9.41 2.89 22.24
CA LEU A 275 -7.97 2.62 22.32
C LEU A 275 -7.15 3.82 22.83
N GLY A 276 -7.80 4.93 23.21
CA GLY A 276 -7.16 6.07 23.85
C GLY A 276 -6.59 7.12 22.89
N PHE A 277 -6.86 7.03 21.59
CA PHE A 277 -6.49 8.07 20.64
C PHE A 277 -7.33 9.33 20.88
N ARG A 278 -6.70 10.51 20.79
CA ARG A 278 -7.47 11.72 20.51
C ARG A 278 -7.89 11.70 19.05
N VAL A 279 -9.19 11.66 18.80
CA VAL A 279 -9.71 11.60 17.42
C VAL A 279 -9.94 13.01 16.88
N ARG A 280 -9.37 13.31 15.72
CA ARG A 280 -9.73 14.46 14.88
C ARG A 280 -10.51 13.96 13.68
N ILE A 281 -11.67 14.55 13.45
CA ILE A 281 -12.49 14.24 12.27
C ILE A 281 -12.21 15.35 11.26
N LEU A 282 -11.63 14.99 10.11
CA LEU A 282 -11.26 15.97 9.09
C LEU A 282 -12.24 15.98 7.90
N ALA A 283 -12.97 14.89 7.66
CA ALA A 283 -14.00 14.83 6.62
C ALA A 283 -15.19 13.95 7.06
N ARG A 284 -16.41 14.48 7.05
CA ARG A 284 -17.62 13.78 7.54
C ARG A 284 -18.61 13.34 6.46
N GLN A 285 -18.61 14.00 5.30
CA GLN A 285 -19.69 13.93 4.30
C GLN A 285 -19.39 12.93 3.20
#